data_AF-A0A6S6SUX4-F1
#
_entry.id   AF-A0A6S6SUX4-F1
#
_cell.length_a   1.000
_cell.length_b   1.000
_cell.length_c   1.000
_cell.angle_alpha   90.00
_cell.angle_beta   90.00
_cell.angle_gamma   90.00
#
_symmetry.space_group_name_H-M   'P 1'
#
loop_
_entity.id
_entity.type
_entity.pdbx_description
1 polymer ?
#
loop_
_entity_poly.entity_id
_entity_poly.type
_entity_poly.pdbx_seq_one_letter_code
_entity_poly.pdbx_strand_id
1 'polypeptide(L)'
;MNNLAFYIQGNSMAPTIANGDMVICRELEPFESIEENELYAVITTTGIVMIKRVQKVQWNGNSQIRQLNLASDNTTEEPSFQISGYNIRTLLKVEQKLPATA
;
A
#
# COMPACT_ATOMS: atom_id res chain seq x y z
N MET A 1 15.97 8.44 10.23
CA MET A 1 14.75 7.94 9.55
C MET A 1 15.20 7.24 8.29
N ASN A 2 14.90 5.95 8.16
CA ASN A 2 15.20 5.19 6.95
C ASN A 2 14.01 5.33 6.01
N ASN A 3 14.21 6.03 4.90
CA ASN A 3 13.20 6.13 3.84
C ASN A 3 13.56 5.13 2.76
N LEU A 4 12.54 4.48 2.20
CA LEU A 4 12.67 3.57 1.06
C LEU A 4 12.00 4.23 -0.15
N ALA A 5 12.54 3.99 -1.34
CA ALA A 5 11.96 4.51 -2.57
C ALA A 5 11.69 3.36 -3.55
N PHE A 6 10.57 3.44 -4.26
CA PHE A 6 10.17 2.46 -5.25
C PHE A 6 9.80 3.15 -6.56
N TYR A 7 10.39 2.69 -7.66
CA TYR A 7 9.89 3.00 -9.00
C TYR A 7 8.62 2.18 -9.26
N ILE A 8 7.62 2.83 -9.82
CA ILE A 8 6.30 2.26 -10.04
C ILE A 8 6.26 1.57 -11.39
N GLN A 9 5.81 0.33 -11.38
CA GLN A 9 5.53 -0.47 -12.57
C GLN A 9 4.06 -0.87 -12.56
N GLY A 10 3.36 -0.58 -13.66
CA GLY A 10 1.93 -0.84 -13.83
C GLY A 10 1.04 0.35 -13.50
N ASN A 11 -0.27 0.17 -13.71
CA ASN A 11 -1.26 1.25 -13.71
C ASN A 11 -2.32 1.12 -12.60
N SER A 12 -2.11 0.25 -11.61
CA SER A 12 -3.13 -0.03 -10.59
C SER A 12 -3.54 1.20 -9.78
N MET A 13 -2.62 2.15 -9.63
CA MET A 13 -2.84 3.38 -8.88
C MET A 13 -3.02 4.61 -9.78
N ALA A 14 -3.14 4.43 -11.11
CA ALA A 14 -3.41 5.53 -12.01
C ALA A 14 -4.83 6.09 -11.77
N PRO A 15 -5.06 7.41 -11.85
CA PRO A 15 -4.10 8.46 -12.23
C PRO A 15 -3.27 9.01 -11.05
N THR A 16 -3.55 8.61 -9.80
CA THR A 16 -2.89 9.14 -8.61
C THR A 16 -1.37 8.92 -8.64
N ILE A 17 -0.97 7.68 -8.94
CA ILE A 17 0.42 7.27 -9.15
C ILE A 17 0.48 6.57 -10.50
N ALA A 18 1.24 7.15 -11.42
CA ALA A 18 1.38 6.63 -12.78
C ALA A 18 2.56 5.66 -12.89
N ASN A 19 2.53 4.81 -13.91
CA ASN A 19 3.68 4.00 -14.30
C ASN A 19 4.90 4.89 -14.57
N GLY A 20 6.04 4.55 -13.98
CA GLY A 20 7.28 5.33 -14.07
C GLY A 20 7.46 6.39 -12.97
N ASP A 21 6.41 6.74 -12.22
CA ASP A 21 6.56 7.57 -11.01
C ASP A 21 7.48 6.86 -10.00
N MET A 22 8.03 7.62 -9.05
CA MET A 22 8.73 7.11 -7.89
C MET A 22 7.99 7.51 -6.62
N VAL A 23 7.83 6.59 -5.68
CA VAL A 23 7.25 6.88 -4.35
C VAL A 23 8.33 6.78 -3.29
N ILE A 24 8.30 7.72 -2.35
CA ILE A 24 9.14 7.71 -1.15
C ILE A 24 8.26 7.30 0.02
N CYS A 25 8.69 6.26 0.73
CA CYS A 25 7.96 5.66 1.81
C CYS A 25 8.73 5.73 3.13
N ARG A 26 7.99 5.89 4.21
CA ARG A 26 8.49 5.80 5.59
C ARG A 26 7.98 4.50 6.21
N GLU A 27 8.85 3.81 6.92
CA GLU A 27 8.46 2.63 7.68
C GLU A 27 7.39 2.96 8.73
N LEU A 28 6.32 2.16 8.74
CA LEU A 28 5.22 2.31 9.67
C LEU A 28 5.31 1.21 10.72
N GLU A 29 5.59 1.62 11.96
CA GLU A 29 5.41 0.77 13.13
C GLU A 29 4.65 1.56 14.21
N PRO A 30 3.60 0.99 14.84
CA PRO A 30 3.05 -0.37 14.68
C PRO A 30 1.88 -0.44 13.66
N PHE A 31 1.40 -1.64 13.31
CA PHE A 31 0.29 -1.88 12.35
C PHE A 31 -1.01 -1.13 12.70
N GLU A 32 -1.23 -0.83 13.98
CA GLU A 32 -2.39 -0.08 14.46
C GLU A 32 -2.38 1.39 14.00
N SER A 33 -1.23 1.90 13.57
CA SER A 33 -1.07 3.26 13.05
C SER A 33 -1.46 3.44 11.58
N ILE A 34 -2.07 2.41 10.96
CA ILE A 34 -2.65 2.53 9.62
C ILE A 34 -3.79 3.55 9.64
N GLU A 35 -3.66 4.54 8.76
CA GLU A 35 -4.69 5.51 8.43
C GLU A 35 -5.55 4.95 7.28
N GLU A 36 -6.87 5.03 7.43
CA GLU A 36 -7.82 4.48 6.45
C GLU A 36 -7.70 5.19 5.09
N ASN A 37 -7.67 4.41 4.02
CA ASN A 37 -7.57 4.88 2.63
C ASN A 37 -6.30 5.68 2.31
N GLU A 38 -5.28 5.62 3.15
CA GLU A 38 -3.97 6.18 2.81
C GLU A 38 -3.15 5.22 1.94
N LEU A 39 -2.15 5.76 1.25
CA LEU A 39 -1.28 5.01 0.35
C LEU A 39 -0.15 4.33 1.12
N TYR A 40 0.01 3.04 0.89
CA TYR A 40 1.08 2.25 1.46
C TYR A 40 1.77 1.38 0.42
N ALA A 41 3.09 1.21 0.58
CA ALA A 41 3.79 0.08 0.02
C ALA A 41 3.54 -1.13 0.94
N VAL A 42 2.84 -2.13 0.40
CA VAL A 42 2.58 -3.42 1.03
C VAL A 42 3.63 -4.40 0.54
N ILE A 43 4.54 -4.80 1.43
CA ILE A 43 5.56 -5.80 1.13
C ILE A 43 5.09 -7.14 1.68
N THR A 44 4.88 -8.12 0.80
CA THR A 44 4.43 -9.46 1.20
C THR A 44 5.57 -10.28 1.78
N THR A 45 5.23 -11.37 2.47
CA THR A 45 6.21 -12.38 2.94
C THR A 45 6.96 -13.06 1.79
N THR A 46 6.37 -13.08 0.59
CA THR A 46 7.01 -13.57 -0.64
C THR A 46 7.89 -12.54 -1.33
N GLY A 47 7.98 -11.31 -0.82
CA GLY A 47 8.82 -10.24 -1.36
C GLY A 47 8.17 -9.40 -2.47
N ILE A 48 6.88 -9.59 -2.75
CA ILE A 48 6.14 -8.76 -3.70
C ILE A 48 5.87 -7.40 -3.05
N VAL A 49 6.08 -6.32 -3.79
CA VAL A 49 5.80 -4.95 -3.35
C VAL A 49 4.63 -4.41 -4.17
N MET A 50 3.59 -3.92 -3.49
CA MET A 50 2.41 -3.33 -4.12
C MET A 50 2.12 -1.98 -3.50
N ILE A 51 1.81 -0.98 -4.32
CA ILE A 51 1.30 0.31 -3.82
C ILE A 51 -0.22 0.28 -3.90
N LYS A 52 -0.90 0.44 -2.76
CA LYS A 52 -2.36 0.37 -2.65
C LYS A 52 -2.89 1.34 -1.61
N ARG A 53 -4.18 1.70 -1.75
CA ARG A 53 -4.98 2.28 -0.66
C ARG A 53 -5.26 1.18 0.35
N VAL A 54 -4.90 1.38 1.62
CA VAL A 54 -5.11 0.36 2.66
C VAL A 54 -6.36 0.69 3.45
N GLN A 55 -7.24 -0.30 3.59
CA GLN A 55 -8.43 -0.24 4.43
C GLN A 55 -8.39 -1.34 5.48
N LYS A 56 -8.67 -1.02 6.75
CA LYS A 56 -8.64 -2.02 7.82
C LYS A 56 -9.92 -2.85 7.75
N VAL A 57 -9.77 -4.18 7.73
CA VAL A 57 -10.90 -5.10 7.86
C VAL A 57 -10.94 -5.59 9.31
N GLN A 58 -11.91 -5.08 10.06
CA GLN A 58 -12.13 -5.51 11.44
C GLN A 58 -12.79 -6.89 11.46
N TRP A 59 -12.36 -7.76 12.38
CA TRP A 59 -12.94 -9.08 12.57
C TRP A 59 -13.62 -9.18 13.93
N ASN A 60 -14.93 -9.43 13.93
CA ASN A 60 -15.73 -9.83 15.09
C ASN A 60 -15.55 -8.97 16.35
N GLY A 61 -15.70 -7.64 16.23
CA GLY A 61 -15.75 -6.74 17.39
C GLY A 61 -14.45 -6.60 18.20
N ASN A 62 -13.39 -7.33 17.82
CA ASN A 62 -12.06 -7.18 18.39
C ASN A 62 -11.28 -6.13 17.59
N SER A 63 -10.54 -5.28 18.30
CA SER A 63 -9.70 -4.22 17.72
C SER A 63 -8.48 -4.74 16.94
N GLN A 64 -8.31 -6.06 16.83
CA GLN A 64 -7.17 -6.65 16.11
C GLN A 64 -7.44 -6.72 14.61
N ILE A 65 -6.61 -6.03 13.84
CA ILE A 65 -6.62 -6.07 12.38
C ILE A 65 -6.05 -7.42 11.93
N ARG A 66 -6.87 -8.27 11.31
CA ARG A 66 -6.43 -9.58 10.77
C ARG A 66 -6.27 -9.58 9.26
N GLN A 67 -6.93 -8.65 8.60
CA GLN A 67 -6.97 -8.52 7.15
C GLN A 67 -6.96 -7.04 6.78
N LEU A 68 -6.39 -6.76 5.62
CA LEU A 68 -6.46 -5.46 4.96
C LEU A 68 -7.18 -5.65 3.64
N ASN A 69 -8.04 -4.71 3.29
CA ASN A 69 -8.50 -4.56 1.92
C ASN A 69 -7.54 -3.60 1.21
N LEU A 70 -7.02 -4.06 0.07
CA LEU A 70 -6.11 -3.31 -0.77
C LEU A 70 -6.88 -2.78 -1.97
N ALA A 71 -7.12 -1.48 -1.99
CA ALA A 71 -7.86 -0.83 -3.06
C ALA A 71 -6.90 -0.18 -4.08
N SER A 72 -7.23 -0.41 -5.34
CA SER A 72 -6.62 0.24 -6.50
C SER A 72 -7.38 1.53 -6.81
N ASP A 73 -6.67 2.58 -7.22
CA ASP A 73 -7.33 3.79 -7.75
C ASP A 73 -7.80 3.56 -9.21
N ASN A 74 -7.15 2.64 -9.95
CA ASN A 74 -7.61 2.16 -11.25
C ASN A 74 -8.48 0.89 -11.10
N THR A 75 -9.72 1.08 -10.65
CA THR A 75 -10.67 -0.02 -10.39
C THR A 75 -11.17 -0.72 -11.65
N THR A 76 -11.01 -0.11 -12.82
CA THR A 76 -11.45 -0.69 -14.09
C THR A 76 -10.51 -1.78 -14.57
N GLU A 77 -9.20 -1.61 -14.35
CA GLU A 77 -8.19 -2.63 -14.69
C GLU A 77 -7.93 -3.59 -13.54
N GLU A 78 -7.94 -3.11 -12.29
CA GLU A 78 -7.57 -3.93 -11.14
C GLU A 78 -8.52 -3.72 -9.94
N PRO A 79 -9.44 -4.66 -9.66
CA PRO A 79 -10.35 -4.55 -8.53
C PRO A 79 -9.62 -4.66 -7.18
N SER A 80 -10.24 -4.15 -6.13
CA SER A 80 -9.72 -4.32 -4.76
C SER A 80 -9.75 -5.77 -4.32
N PHE A 81 -8.79 -6.18 -3.50
CA PHE A 81 -8.75 -7.52 -2.93
C PHE A 81 -8.27 -7.49 -1.47
N GLN A 82 -8.62 -8.53 -0.72
CA GLN A 82 -8.22 -8.66 0.67
C GLN A 82 -6.96 -9.52 0.82
N ILE A 83 -6.10 -9.12 1.76
CA ILE A 83 -4.91 -9.86 2.15
C ILE A 83 -4.90 -10.06 3.68
N SER A 84 -4.46 -11.24 4.13
CA SER A 84 -4.26 -11.48 5.56
C SER A 84 -2.99 -10.79 6.05
N GLY A 85 -3.02 -10.24 7.28
CA GLY A 85 -1.85 -9.69 7.94
C GLY A 85 -0.68 -10.68 8.02
N TYR A 86 -0.95 -12.00 8.10
CA TYR A 86 0.10 -13.03 8.08
C TYR A 86 0.91 -13.09 6.77
N ASN A 87 0.35 -12.58 5.66
CA ASN A 87 1.02 -12.53 4.36
C ASN A 87 1.75 -11.19 4.14
N ILE A 88 1.69 -10.26 5.09
CA ILE A 88 2.35 -8.96 5.02
C ILE A 88 3.61 -9.02 5.88
N ARG A 89 4.75 -8.72 5.25
CA ARG A 89 6.03 -8.59 5.93
C ARG A 89 6.20 -7.21 6.57
N THR A 90 5.87 -6.16 5.83
CA THR A 90 5.94 -4.77 6.33
C THR A 90 5.01 -3.86 5.54
N LEU A 91 4.64 -2.74 6.16
CA LEU A 91 3.91 -1.63 5.55
C LEU A 91 4.74 -0.36 5.64
N LEU A 92 4.84 0.35 4.53
CA LEU A 92 5.55 1.63 4.48
C LEU A 92 4.56 2.70 3.99
N LYS A 93 4.33 3.75 4.79
CA LYS A 93 3.43 4.85 4.40
C LYS A 93 4.08 5.62 3.24
N VAL A 94 3.34 5.85 2.16
CA VAL A 94 3.79 6.72 1.07
C VAL A 94 3.68 8.16 1.57
N GLU A 95 4.83 8.85 1.66
CA GLU A 95 4.90 10.23 2.13
C GLU A 95 5.01 11.21 0.95
N GLN A 96 5.64 10.78 -0.15
CA GLN A 96 5.84 11.62 -1.32
C GLN A 96 5.81 10.81 -2.60
N LYS A 97 5.29 11.45 -3.66
CA LYS A 97 5.37 10.98 -5.04
C LYS A 97 6.26 11.94 -5.84
N LEU A 98 7.12 11.37 -6.66
CA LEU A 98 7.95 12.07 -7.63
C LEU A 98 7.53 11.62 -9.03
N PRO A 99 7.00 12.52 -9.87
CA PRO A 99 6.59 12.17 -11.21
C PRO A 99 7.75 11.64 -12.05
N ALA A 100 7.47 10.68 -12.93
CA ALA A 100 8.43 10.34 -13.99
C ALA A 100 8.78 11.63 -14.75
N THR A 101 10.07 11.96 -14.83
CA THR A 101 10.52 13.12 -15.60
C THR A 101 10.44 12.76 -17.08
N ALA A 102 9.73 13.59 -17.86
CA ALA A 102 9.66 13.46 -19.31
C ALA A 102 11.00 13.76 -19.99
#